data_AF-A0A1I8JB18-F1
#
_entry.id   AF-A0A1I8JB18-F1
#
_cell.length_a   1.000
_cell.length_b   1.000
_cell.length_c   1.000
_cell.angle_alpha   90.00
_cell.angle_beta   90.00
_cell.angle_gamma   90.00
#
_symmetry.space_group_name_H-M   'P 1'
#
loop_
_entity.id
_entity.type
_entity.pdbx_description
1 polymer ?
#
loop_
_entity_poly.entity_id
_entity_poly.type
_entity_poly.pdbx_seq_one_letter_code
_entity_poly.pdbx_strand_id
1 'polypeptide(L)'
;MMFYTSVKTGMGVLISFLSFIMAFVQVFHMLLYNHYNFRNYWVSFFKVFDMMTGGLDYNDIFSAIYNRDDGKLDLKDQKLVYDDVLTRFVYFFFVVTMPIVLMNLFIGLIVGDVQQINADAEVKTWTNCVGFIDMTYSMMRWSTVCKRKLKKRRQLQQLAAAGSTMEQGDFEDEEKLEIRSVRLDSIGKHVS
;
A
#
# COMPACT_ATOMS: atom_id res chain seq x y z
N MET A 1 -3.40 4.09 -11.04
CA MET A 1 -2.09 4.17 -11.72
C MET A 1 -1.08 3.20 -11.11
N MET A 2 -0.80 3.22 -9.81
CA MET A 2 0.25 2.36 -9.21
C MET A 2 -0.01 0.84 -9.27
N PHE A 3 -1.25 0.37 -9.05
CA PHE A 3 -1.59 -1.06 -9.13
C PHE A 3 -1.31 -1.68 -10.51
N TYR A 4 -1.55 -0.93 -11.59
CA TYR A 4 -1.32 -1.42 -12.95
C TYR A 4 0.16 -1.67 -13.23
N THR A 5 1.05 -0.84 -12.67
CA THR A 5 2.50 -1.00 -12.80
C THR A 5 2.98 -2.24 -12.07
N SER A 6 2.52 -2.49 -10.84
CA SER A 6 2.92 -3.67 -10.07
C SER A 6 2.39 -4.97 -10.71
N VAL A 7 1.14 -4.97 -11.19
CA VAL A 7 0.57 -6.10 -11.95
C VAL A 7 1.36 -6.37 -13.23
N LYS A 8 1.77 -5.32 -13.96
CA LYS A 8 2.57 -5.48 -15.19
C LYS A 8 3.94 -6.13 -14.92
N THR A 9 4.61 -5.76 -13.83
CA THR A 9 5.89 -6.37 -13.46
C THR A 9 5.71 -7.84 -13.04
N GLY A 10 4.66 -8.13 -12.26
CA GLY A 10 4.30 -9.51 -11.90
C GLY A 10 3.93 -10.38 -13.11
N MET A 11 3.23 -9.83 -14.10
CA MET A 11 2.91 -10.53 -15.34
C MET A 11 4.17 -10.96 -16.12
N GLY A 12 5.23 -10.15 -16.14
CA GLY A 12 6.49 -10.52 -16.81
C GLY A 12 7.15 -11.76 -16.19
N VAL A 13 7.11 -11.86 -14.87
CA VAL A 13 7.64 -13.00 -14.12
C VAL A 13 6.75 -14.24 -14.33
N LEU A 14 5.41 -14.05 -14.37
CA LEU A 14 4.44 -15.11 -14.67
C LEU A 14 4.61 -15.70 -16.08
N ILE A 15 4.89 -14.86 -17.08
CA ILE A 15 5.15 -15.31 -18.46
C ILE A 15 6.40 -16.18 -18.53
N SER A 16 7.45 -15.81 -17.78
CA SER A 16 8.68 -16.61 -17.68
C SER A 16 8.39 -17.99 -17.08
N PHE A 17 7.51 -18.06 -16.08
CA PHE A 17 7.06 -19.32 -15.49
C PHE A 17 6.22 -20.18 -16.46
N LEU A 18 5.31 -19.57 -17.21
CA LEU A 18 4.53 -20.28 -18.23
C LEU A 18 5.43 -20.89 -19.32
N SER A 19 6.49 -20.18 -19.73
CA SER A 19 7.47 -20.73 -20.68
C SER A 19 8.18 -21.97 -20.11
N PHE A 20 8.40 -22.02 -18.79
CA PHE A 20 9.01 -23.16 -18.13
C PHE A 20 8.05 -24.37 -18.13
N ILE A 21 6.78 -24.16 -17.78
CA ILE A 21 5.75 -25.22 -17.84
C ILE A 21 5.66 -25.80 -19.26
N MET A 22 5.63 -24.95 -20.29
CA MET A 22 5.54 -25.40 -21.69
C MET A 22 6.74 -26.27 -22.10
N ALA A 23 7.94 -25.99 -21.57
CA ALA A 23 9.11 -26.83 -21.83
C ALA A 23 8.95 -28.24 -21.24
N PHE A 24 8.45 -28.37 -20.01
CA PHE A 24 8.19 -29.68 -19.41
C PHE A 24 7.04 -30.42 -20.07
N VAL A 25 6.00 -29.70 -20.50
CA VAL A 25 4.91 -30.29 -21.31
C VAL A 25 5.46 -30.93 -22.57
N GLN A 26 6.38 -30.25 -23.27
CA GLN A 26 7.01 -30.81 -24.46
C GLN A 26 7.86 -32.05 -24.16
N VAL A 27 8.65 -32.02 -23.08
CA VAL A 27 9.47 -33.15 -22.64
C VAL A 27 8.59 -34.36 -22.30
N PHE A 28 7.53 -34.19 -21.50
CA PHE A 28 6.63 -35.28 -21.16
C PHE A 28 5.79 -35.76 -22.34
N HIS A 29 5.39 -34.86 -23.24
CA HIS A 29 4.66 -35.24 -24.45
C HIS A 29 5.51 -36.11 -25.38
N MET A 30 6.81 -35.82 -25.54
CA MET A 30 7.73 -36.68 -26.30
C MET A 30 8.04 -37.98 -25.58
N LEU A 31 8.25 -37.94 -24.26
CA LEU A 31 8.69 -39.09 -23.47
C LEU A 31 7.58 -40.12 -23.24
N LEU A 32 6.33 -39.66 -23.10
CA LEU A 32 5.14 -40.46 -22.83
C LEU A 32 4.16 -40.48 -24.01
N TYR A 33 4.62 -40.20 -25.24
CA TYR A 33 3.77 -40.10 -26.44
C TYR A 33 2.84 -41.31 -26.63
N ASN A 34 3.30 -42.50 -26.22
CA ASN A 34 2.56 -43.75 -26.37
C ASN A 34 1.50 -43.98 -25.27
N HIS A 35 1.41 -43.12 -24.25
CA HIS A 35 0.37 -43.22 -23.22
C HIS A 35 -0.89 -42.44 -23.63
N TYR A 36 -2.07 -43.01 -23.35
CA TYR A 36 -3.37 -42.37 -23.63
C TYR A 36 -3.47 -40.94 -23.06
N ASN A 37 -2.91 -40.72 -21.87
CA ASN A 37 -2.93 -39.44 -21.16
C ASN A 37 -2.07 -38.34 -21.83
N PHE A 38 -1.16 -38.69 -22.76
CA PHE A 38 -0.27 -37.72 -23.42
C PHE A 38 -0.44 -37.66 -24.94
N ARG A 39 -1.41 -38.39 -25.51
CA ARG A 39 -1.65 -38.40 -26.96
C ARG A 39 -2.10 -37.03 -27.48
N ASN A 40 -2.89 -36.31 -26.69
CA ASN A 40 -3.35 -34.97 -27.02
C ASN A 40 -2.51 -33.92 -26.30
N TYR A 41 -2.05 -32.90 -27.02
CA TYR A 41 -1.24 -31.82 -26.46
C TYR A 41 -1.94 -31.09 -25.30
N TRP A 42 -3.22 -30.77 -25.46
CA TRP A 42 -4.03 -30.11 -24.42
C TRP A 42 -4.23 -30.98 -23.17
N VAL A 43 -4.44 -32.29 -23.37
CA VAL A 43 -4.58 -33.23 -22.24
C VAL A 43 -3.25 -33.40 -21.51
N SER A 44 -2.14 -33.43 -22.25
CA SER A 44 -0.78 -33.45 -21.69
C SER A 44 -0.50 -32.22 -20.84
N PHE A 45 -0.93 -31.03 -21.30
CA PHE A 45 -0.77 -29.79 -20.55
C PHE A 45 -1.47 -29.84 -19.19
N PHE A 46 -2.77 -30.19 -19.17
CA PHE A 46 -3.50 -30.35 -17.92
C PHE A 46 -2.92 -31.46 -17.06
N LYS A 47 -2.41 -32.53 -17.67
CA LYS A 47 -1.80 -33.62 -16.92
C LYS A 47 -0.52 -33.18 -16.22
N VAL A 48 0.37 -32.44 -16.89
CA VAL A 48 1.58 -31.85 -16.28
C VAL A 48 1.24 -30.84 -15.19
N PHE A 49 0.15 -30.08 -15.35
CA PHE A 49 -0.35 -29.16 -14.33
C PHE A 49 -0.87 -29.89 -13.08
N ASP A 50 -1.61 -30.98 -13.28
CA ASP A 50 -2.06 -31.91 -12.23
C ASP A 50 -0.83 -32.51 -11.49
N MET A 51 0.19 -32.95 -12.24
CA MET A 51 1.46 -33.43 -11.65
C MET A 51 2.16 -32.37 -10.79
N MET A 52 2.16 -31.11 -11.24
CA MET A 52 2.79 -30.00 -10.53
C MET A 52 2.09 -29.72 -9.20
N THR A 53 0.78 -29.95 -9.13
CA THR A 53 -0.02 -29.77 -7.90
C THR A 53 0.12 -30.96 -6.95
N GLY A 54 0.80 -32.04 -7.38
CA GLY A 54 0.90 -33.30 -6.64
C GLY A 54 -0.26 -34.27 -6.90
N GLY A 55 -1.13 -33.96 -7.87
CA GLY A 55 -2.22 -34.82 -8.31
C GLY A 55 -1.70 -35.88 -9.28
N LEU A 56 -1.11 -36.96 -8.76
CA LEU A 56 -0.79 -38.14 -9.56
C LEU A 56 -0.57 -39.39 -8.72
N ASP A 57 -1.15 -40.48 -9.20
CA ASP A 57 -0.73 -41.83 -8.85
C ASP A 57 0.45 -42.23 -9.72
N TYR A 58 1.66 -42.28 -9.14
CA TYR A 58 2.86 -42.87 -9.75
C TYR A 58 2.55 -44.26 -10.35
N ASN A 59 1.70 -45.02 -9.66
CA ASN A 59 1.24 -46.32 -10.14
C ASN A 59 0.46 -46.23 -11.45
N ASP A 60 -0.30 -45.18 -11.74
CA ASP A 60 -1.10 -45.12 -12.97
C ASP A 60 -0.25 -44.88 -14.23
N ILE A 61 0.92 -44.24 -14.08
CA ILE A 61 1.87 -43.98 -15.17
C ILE A 61 2.85 -45.15 -15.35
N PHE A 62 3.24 -45.80 -14.25
CA PHE A 62 4.28 -46.85 -14.27
C PHE A 62 3.72 -48.29 -14.16
N SER A 63 2.47 -48.52 -13.74
CA SER A 63 1.89 -49.88 -13.63
C SER A 63 1.56 -50.52 -14.99
N ALA A 64 1.34 -49.71 -16.04
CA ALA A 64 1.20 -50.21 -17.41
C ALA A 64 2.48 -50.91 -17.91
N ILE A 65 3.61 -50.72 -17.24
CA ILE A 65 4.91 -51.31 -17.58
C ILE A 65 5.09 -52.69 -16.93
N TYR A 66 4.49 -52.94 -15.76
CA TYR A 66 4.71 -54.15 -14.94
C TYR A 66 3.69 -55.28 -15.17
N ASN A 67 2.50 -55.02 -15.74
CA ASN A 67 1.51 -56.07 -16.07
C ASN A 67 1.86 -56.81 -17.38
N ARG A 68 3.08 -57.37 -17.43
CA ARG A 68 3.62 -58.13 -18.57
C ARG A 68 3.45 -59.65 -18.43
N ASP A 69 2.93 -60.16 -17.31
CA ASP A 69 3.05 -61.59 -16.97
C ASP A 69 1.80 -62.45 -17.16
N ASP A 70 0.68 -61.89 -17.61
CA ASP A 70 -0.59 -62.61 -17.70
C ASP A 70 -1.23 -62.53 -19.09
N GLY A 71 -0.46 -62.96 -20.09
CA GLY A 71 -0.86 -63.87 -21.19
C GLY A 71 -2.07 -63.59 -22.09
N LYS A 72 -2.95 -62.61 -21.82
CA LYS A 72 -4.15 -62.32 -22.61
C LYS A 72 -4.63 -60.88 -22.37
N LEU A 73 -3.93 -59.89 -22.89
CA LEU A 73 -4.58 -58.62 -23.24
C LEU A 73 -3.88 -58.04 -24.47
N ASP A 74 -4.66 -57.52 -25.40
CA ASP A 74 -4.25 -57.01 -26.71
C ASP A 74 -3.16 -55.91 -26.62
N LEU A 75 -1.91 -56.36 -26.62
CA LEU A 75 -0.66 -55.58 -26.58
C LEU A 75 -0.33 -54.90 -27.93
N LYS A 76 -1.30 -54.29 -28.61
CA LYS A 76 -1.02 -53.55 -29.86
C LYS A 76 -0.75 -52.06 -29.69
N ASP A 77 -1.26 -51.40 -28.65
CA ASP A 77 -1.17 -49.94 -28.56
C ASP A 77 -0.41 -49.36 -27.34
N GLN A 78 -0.06 -50.17 -26.32
CA GLN A 78 0.64 -49.68 -25.11
C GLN A 78 2.14 -50.02 -25.09
N LYS A 79 2.77 -50.09 -26.26
CA LYS A 79 4.16 -50.48 -26.39
C LYS A 79 5.12 -49.32 -26.06
N LEU A 80 5.79 -49.47 -24.91
CA LEU A 80 7.08 -48.87 -24.54
C LEU A 80 7.04 -47.36 -24.27
N VAL A 81 6.98 -46.99 -22.99
CA VAL A 81 7.58 -45.76 -22.50
C VAL A 81 9.06 -45.75 -22.94
N TYR A 82 9.50 -44.67 -23.58
CA TYR A 82 10.87 -44.54 -24.06
C TYR A 82 11.81 -44.55 -22.85
N ASP A 83 12.55 -45.64 -22.67
CA ASP A 83 13.51 -45.88 -21.59
C ASP A 83 12.96 -45.55 -20.17
N ASP A 84 12.46 -46.58 -19.49
CA ASP A 84 11.85 -46.50 -18.15
C ASP A 84 12.80 -45.88 -17.09
N VAL A 85 14.12 -45.96 -17.32
CA VAL A 85 15.12 -45.31 -16.46
C VAL A 85 15.15 -43.80 -16.72
N LEU A 86 15.17 -43.39 -17.98
CA LEU A 86 15.16 -41.98 -18.38
C LEU A 86 13.89 -41.28 -17.90
N THR A 87 12.74 -41.93 -18.04
CA THR A 87 11.44 -41.39 -17.63
C THR A 87 11.36 -41.17 -16.12
N ARG A 88 11.84 -42.12 -15.31
CA ARG A 88 11.93 -41.95 -13.86
C ARG A 88 12.90 -40.83 -13.46
N PHE A 89 14.03 -40.72 -14.13
CA PHE A 89 15.01 -39.68 -13.84
C PHE A 89 14.46 -38.28 -14.14
N VAL A 90 13.85 -38.09 -15.32
CA VAL A 90 13.22 -36.82 -15.72
C VAL A 90 12.05 -36.48 -14.80
N TYR A 91 11.23 -37.46 -14.42
CA TYR A 91 10.13 -37.26 -13.48
C TYR A 91 10.63 -36.82 -12.09
N PHE A 92 11.67 -37.48 -11.55
CA PHE A 92 12.27 -37.07 -10.28
C PHE A 92 12.83 -35.65 -10.33
N PHE A 93 13.55 -35.32 -11.40
CA PHE A 93 14.07 -33.97 -11.61
C PHE A 93 12.95 -32.93 -11.69
N PHE A 94 11.85 -33.24 -12.37
CA PHE A 94 10.66 -32.39 -12.44
C PHE A 94 10.04 -32.15 -11.06
N VAL A 95 9.85 -33.20 -10.26
CA VAL A 95 9.25 -33.12 -8.92
C VAL A 95 10.09 -32.26 -7.97
N VAL A 96 11.42 -32.31 -8.07
CA VAL A 96 12.31 -31.46 -7.26
C VAL A 96 12.36 -30.03 -7.79
N THR A 97 12.46 -29.86 -9.11
CA THR A 97 12.69 -28.55 -9.72
C THR A 97 11.43 -27.68 -9.71
N MET A 98 10.25 -28.25 -9.92
CA MET A 98 8.99 -27.47 -9.99
C MET A 98 8.68 -26.69 -8.72
N PRO A 99 8.69 -27.29 -7.51
CA PRO A 99 8.47 -26.56 -6.27
C PRO A 99 9.54 -25.50 -6.02
N ILE A 100 10.81 -25.75 -6.36
CA ILE A 100 11.90 -24.78 -6.20
C ILE A 100 11.65 -23.54 -7.09
N VAL A 101 11.31 -23.76 -8.36
CA VAL A 101 11.02 -22.67 -9.29
C VAL A 101 9.76 -21.91 -8.88
N LEU A 102 8.70 -22.62 -8.48
CA LEU A 102 7.47 -22.02 -7.97
C LEU A 102 7.73 -21.16 -6.73
N MET A 103 8.45 -21.68 -5.74
CA MET A 103 8.76 -20.93 -4.51
C MET A 103 9.61 -19.71 -4.81
N ASN A 104 10.60 -19.82 -5.69
CA ASN A 104 11.43 -18.69 -6.10
C ASN A 104 10.61 -17.62 -6.85
N LEU A 105 9.63 -18.03 -7.64
CA LEU A 105 8.68 -17.14 -8.31
C LEU A 105 7.80 -16.40 -7.30
N PHE A 106 7.20 -17.14 -6.35
CA PHE A 106 6.32 -16.57 -5.33
C PHE A 106 7.07 -15.61 -4.41
N ILE A 107 8.27 -15.98 -3.98
CA ILE A 107 9.14 -15.11 -3.18
C ILE A 107 9.51 -13.87 -4.00
N GLY A 108 9.85 -14.02 -5.28
CA GLY A 108 10.15 -12.89 -6.17
C GLY A 108 8.98 -11.91 -6.33
N LEU A 109 7.75 -12.42 -6.45
CA LEU A 109 6.54 -11.61 -6.52
C LEU A 109 6.25 -10.91 -5.18
N ILE A 110 6.22 -11.68 -4.09
CA ILE A 110 5.91 -11.20 -2.73
C ILE A 110 6.94 -10.15 -2.29
N VAL A 111 8.23 -10.41 -2.53
CA VAL A 111 9.31 -9.50 -2.14
C VAL A 111 9.31 -8.24 -3.02
N GLY A 112 9.00 -8.36 -4.32
CA GLY A 112 8.86 -7.20 -5.21
C GLY A 112 7.71 -6.27 -4.81
N ASP A 113 6.60 -6.84 -4.37
CA ASP A 113 5.43 -6.08 -3.91
C ASP A 113 5.65 -5.49 -2.50
N VAL A 114 6.27 -6.24 -1.58
CA VAL A 114 6.53 -5.75 -0.21
C VAL A 114 7.53 -4.59 -0.22
N GLN A 115 8.54 -4.61 -1.11
CA GLN A 115 9.53 -3.53 -1.20
C GLN A 115 8.90 -2.20 -1.60
N GLN A 116 7.94 -2.20 -2.54
CA GLN A 116 7.24 -0.98 -2.96
C GLN A 116 6.38 -0.40 -1.82
N ILE A 117 5.67 -1.27 -1.09
CA ILE A 117 4.85 -0.86 0.07
C ILE A 117 5.73 -0.27 1.18
N ASN A 118 6.90 -0.86 1.43
CA ASN A 118 7.83 -0.38 2.45
C ASN A 118 8.41 1.01 2.12
N ALA A 119 8.80 1.24 0.86
CA ALA A 119 9.32 2.54 0.43
C ALA A 119 8.26 3.66 0.56
N ASP A 120 7.02 3.38 0.15
CA ASP A 120 5.92 4.34 0.28
C ASP A 120 5.54 4.62 1.74
N ALA A 121 5.64 3.61 2.61
CA ALA A 121 5.38 3.75 4.04
C ALA A 121 6.45 4.61 4.73
N GLU A 122 7.72 4.46 4.34
CA GLU A 122 8.81 5.26 4.89
C GLU A 122 8.64 6.75 4.53
N VAL A 123 8.40 7.07 3.26
CA VAL A 123 8.17 8.45 2.80
C VAL A 123 6.95 9.07 3.48
N LYS A 124 5.84 8.31 3.63
CA LYS A 124 4.67 8.77 4.38
C LYS A 124 5.01 9.08 5.84
N THR A 125 5.83 8.27 6.47
CA THR A 125 6.25 8.46 7.87
C THR A 125 7.04 9.76 8.01
N TRP A 126 8.03 10.00 7.15
CA TRP A 126 8.79 11.25 7.14
C TRP A 126 7.90 12.47 6.87
N THR A 127 6.99 12.36 5.91
CA THR A 127 6.03 13.42 5.58
C THR A 127 5.13 13.75 6.77
N ASN A 128 4.66 12.73 7.50
CA ASN A 128 3.85 12.90 8.71
C ASN A 128 4.64 13.62 9.81
N CYS A 129 5.91 13.28 10.02
CA CYS A 129 6.78 13.97 10.99
C CYS A 129 6.98 15.45 10.62
N VAL A 130 7.28 15.75 9.35
CA VAL A 130 7.45 17.13 8.87
C VAL A 130 6.16 17.93 9.03
N GLY A 131 5.01 17.34 8.69
CA GLY A 131 3.70 17.99 8.87
C GLY A 131 3.39 18.29 10.34
N PHE A 132 3.74 17.38 11.26
CA PHE A 132 3.57 17.63 12.70
C PHE A 132 4.45 18.79 13.17
N ILE A 133 5.71 18.83 12.73
CA ILE A 133 6.63 19.92 13.04
C ILE A 133 6.06 21.26 12.53
N ASP A 134 5.66 21.35 11.27
CA ASP A 134 5.08 22.59 10.72
C ASP A 134 3.82 23.03 11.47
N MET A 135 2.95 22.08 11.83
CA MET A 135 1.77 22.37 12.66
C MET A 135 2.16 22.98 14.01
N THR A 136 3.15 22.42 14.69
CA THR A 136 3.65 22.97 15.98
C THR A 136 4.26 24.36 15.82
N TYR A 137 5.04 24.60 14.76
CA TYR A 137 5.59 25.93 14.46
C TYR A 137 4.48 26.95 14.18
N SER A 138 3.47 26.58 13.39
CA SER A 138 2.33 27.45 13.09
C SER A 138 1.57 27.83 14.36
N MET A 139 1.39 26.88 15.27
CA MET A 139 0.67 27.04 16.53
C MET A 139 1.45 27.91 17.52
N MET A 140 2.77 27.75 17.60
CA MET A 140 3.65 28.62 18.38
C MET A 140 3.62 30.07 17.83
N ARG A 141 3.69 30.24 16.50
CA ARG A 141 3.60 31.55 15.84
C ARG A 141 2.25 32.21 16.11
N TRP A 142 1.16 31.45 16.00
CA TRP A 142 -0.20 31.92 16.31
C TRP A 142 -0.37 32.29 17.77
N SER A 143 0.20 31.54 18.72
CA SER A 143 0.16 31.89 20.14
C SER A 143 0.84 33.23 20.42
N THR A 144 1.95 33.51 19.73
CA THR A 144 2.73 34.74 19.90
C THR A 144 2.00 35.94 19.28
N VAL A 145 1.41 35.76 18.09
CA VAL A 145 0.57 36.77 17.43
C VAL A 145 -0.69 37.05 18.23
N CYS A 146 -1.37 36.02 18.75
CA CYS A 146 -2.52 36.16 19.65
C CYS A 146 -2.16 36.93 20.91
N LYS A 147 -1.04 36.59 21.57
CA LYS A 147 -0.56 37.32 22.76
C LYS A 147 -0.30 38.80 22.45
N ARG A 148 0.32 39.12 21.31
CA ARG A 148 0.54 40.52 20.87
C ARG A 148 -0.77 41.26 20.59
N LYS A 149 -1.71 40.63 19.86
CA LYS A 149 -3.04 41.22 19.59
C LYS A 149 -3.84 41.45 20.88
N LEU A 150 -3.82 40.50 21.81
CA LEU A 150 -4.48 40.62 23.11
C LEU A 150 -3.88 41.75 23.96
N LYS A 151 -2.53 41.85 24.01
CA LYS A 151 -1.86 42.93 24.74
C LYS A 151 -2.20 44.30 24.15
N LYS A 152 -2.22 44.43 22.82
CA LYS A 152 -2.59 45.67 22.13
C LYS A 152 -4.05 46.04 22.36
N ARG A 153 -4.98 45.07 22.37
CA ARG A 153 -6.40 45.30 22.72
C ARG A 153 -6.57 45.79 24.16
N ARG A 154 -5.85 45.19 25.12
CA ARG A 154 -5.88 45.66 26.53
C ARG A 154 -5.38 47.09 26.68
N GLN A 155 -4.29 47.46 26.00
CA GLN A 155 -3.77 48.83 26.01
C GLN A 155 -4.76 49.83 25.42
N LEU A 156 -5.39 49.50 24.29
CA LEU A 156 -6.41 50.34 23.66
C LEU A 156 -7.65 50.51 24.55
N GLN A 157 -8.08 49.45 25.24
CA GLN A 157 -9.19 49.53 26.20
C GLN A 157 -8.86 50.43 27.40
N GLN A 158 -7.62 50.39 27.91
CA GLN A 158 -7.18 51.26 28.98
C GLN A 158 -7.09 52.73 28.55
N LEU A 159 -6.60 53.00 27.34
CA LEU A 159 -6.55 54.35 26.78
C LEU A 159 -7.95 54.92 26.50
N ALA A 160 -8.87 54.10 25.98
CA ALA A 160 -10.26 54.51 25.77
C ALA A 160 -10.97 54.82 27.08
N ALA A 161 -10.79 53.98 28.12
CA ALA A 161 -11.36 54.23 29.45
C ALA A 161 -10.78 55.49 30.11
N ALA A 162 -9.46 55.70 30.01
CA ALA A 162 -8.79 56.89 30.54
C ALA A 162 -9.24 58.17 29.80
N GLY A 163 -9.40 58.11 28.47
CA GLY A 163 -9.93 59.20 27.66
C GLY A 163 -11.34 59.60 28.07
N SER A 164 -12.24 58.63 28.26
CA SER A 164 -13.60 58.91 28.72
C SER A 164 -13.66 59.54 30.12
N THR A 165 -12.76 59.15 31.05
CA THR A 165 -12.70 59.78 32.38
C THR A 165 -12.12 61.20 32.36
N MET A 166 -11.23 61.51 31.41
CA MET A 166 -10.67 62.87 31.26
C MET A 166 -11.69 63.81 30.62
N GLU A 167 -12.42 63.36 29.58
CA GLU A 167 -13.53 64.15 29.00
C GLU A 167 -14.66 64.37 30.01
N GLN A 168 -14.97 63.39 30.86
CA GLN A 168 -15.96 63.56 31.91
C GLN A 168 -15.52 64.54 33.01
N GLY A 169 -14.23 64.54 33.38
CA GLY A 169 -13.67 65.46 34.37
C GLY A 169 -13.60 66.91 33.88
N ASP A 170 -13.13 67.13 32.64
CA ASP A 170 -13.10 68.47 32.05
C ASP A 170 -14.52 69.05 31.89
N PHE A 171 -15.51 68.23 31.55
CA PHE A 171 -16.91 68.67 31.45
C PHE A 171 -17.50 69.05 32.83
N GLU A 172 -17.21 68.29 33.88
CA GLU A 172 -17.67 68.60 35.25
C GLU A 172 -16.98 69.86 35.83
N ASP A 173 -15.72 70.10 35.48
CA ASP A 173 -14.98 71.28 35.93
C ASP A 173 -15.41 72.56 35.17
N GLU A 174 -15.72 72.46 33.88
CA GLU A 174 -16.27 73.56 33.07
C GLU A 174 -17.69 73.94 33.53
N GLU A 175 -18.55 72.95 33.83
CA GLU A 175 -19.90 73.18 34.37
C GLU A 175 -19.86 73.87 35.75
N LYS A 176 -18.92 73.49 36.64
CA LYS A 176 -18.73 74.16 37.94
C LYS A 176 -18.28 75.60 37.81
N LEU A 177 -17.46 75.92 36.79
CA LEU A 177 -16.99 77.28 36.53
C LEU A 177 -18.12 78.17 36.00
N GLU A 178 -19.00 77.66 35.13
CA GLU A 178 -20.20 78.38 34.68
C GLU A 178 -21.19 78.64 35.82
N ILE A 179 -21.48 77.64 36.66
CA ILE A 179 -22.40 77.82 37.80
C ILE A 179 -21.84 78.86 38.79
N ARG A 180 -20.52 78.90 38.97
CA ARG A 180 -19.85 79.87 39.85
C ARG A 180 -19.87 81.28 39.27
N SER A 181 -19.69 81.47 37.97
CA SER A 181 -19.73 82.78 37.32
C SER A 181 -21.14 83.38 37.37
N VAL A 182 -22.17 82.59 37.07
CA VAL A 182 -23.59 83.00 37.15
C VAL A 182 -23.98 83.39 38.58
N ARG A 183 -23.50 82.66 39.59
CA ARG A 183 -23.77 82.98 41.01
C ARG A 183 -23.12 84.31 41.43
N LEU A 184 -21.92 84.61 40.95
CA LEU A 184 -21.23 85.88 41.25
C LEU A 184 -21.93 87.07 40.59
N ASP A 185 -22.45 86.90 39.37
CA ASP A 185 -23.17 87.95 38.64
C ASP A 185 -24.55 88.27 39.27
N SER A 186 -25.21 87.26 39.84
CA SER A 186 -26.45 87.44 40.62
C SER A 186 -26.23 88.19 41.94
N ILE A 187 -25.04 88.11 42.55
CA ILE A 187 -24.71 88.81 43.79
C ILE A 187 -24.36 90.27 43.50
N GLY A 188 -23.72 90.55 42.36
CA GLY A 188 -23.40 91.92 41.90
C GLY A 188 -24.64 92.78 41.61
N LYS A 189 -25.76 92.19 41.18
CA LYS A 189 -27.02 92.91 40.88
C LYS A 189 -27.84 93.34 42.10
N HIS A 190 -27.48 92.94 43.32
CA HIS A 190 -28.16 93.35 44.55
C HIS A 190 -27.41 94.41 45.37
N VAL A 191 -26.27 94.91 44.87
CA VAL A 191 -25.40 95.89 45.58
C VAL A 191 -25.29 97.22 44.84
N SER A 192 -26.14 97.49 43.84
CA SER A 192 -26.22 98.80 43.18
C SER A 192 -27.61 99.40 43.24
#